data_AF-A0A1V3RI27-F1
#
_entry.id   AF-A0A1V3RI27-F1
#
_cell.length_a   1.000
_cell.length_b   1.000
_cell.length_c   1.000
_cell.angle_alpha   90.00
_cell.angle_beta   90.00
_cell.angle_gamma   90.00
#
_symmetry.space_group_name_H-M   'P 1'
#
loop_
_entity.id
_entity.type
_entity.pdbx_description
1 polymer ?
#
loop_
_entity_poly.entity_id
_entity_poly.type
_entity_poly.pdbx_seq_one_letter_code
_entity_poly.pdbx_strand_id
1 'polypeptide(L)'
;MFFYDLLAWVIIIGIFAQGLYMRYWVGKRRFLRRGPGGLQHFSSYGKGLFDTAVEGLVMWLSIPVILIGMFSIFIWVVLFRDSIKDALERKAKKENNLEVRPTSSSLGTGPYLIEKDSLFPDLPSILTGKVGNQAV
;
A
#
# COMPACT_ATOMS: atom_id res chain seq x y z
N MET A 1 -4.01 7.17 -7.20
CA MET A 1 -3.76 6.11 -6.21
C MET A 1 -2.49 5.34 -6.54
N PHE A 2 -2.41 4.68 -7.71
CA PHE A 2 -1.26 3.85 -8.12
C PHE A 2 0.15 4.47 -7.91
N PHE A 3 0.37 5.73 -8.32
CA PHE A 3 1.68 6.37 -8.19
C PHE A 3 2.16 6.54 -6.73
N TYR A 4 1.23 6.78 -5.80
CA TYR A 4 1.58 6.93 -4.38
C TYR A 4 1.95 5.60 -3.74
N ASP A 5 1.22 4.53 -4.10
CA ASP A 5 1.55 3.18 -3.66
C ASP A 5 2.92 2.75 -4.18
N LEU A 6 3.22 3.01 -5.46
CA LEU A 6 4.53 2.74 -6.07
C LEU A 6 5.65 3.48 -5.34
N LEU A 7 5.46 4.79 -5.09
CA LEU A 7 6.44 5.63 -4.40
C LEU A 7 6.69 5.12 -2.97
N ALA A 8 5.65 4.73 -2.24
CA ALA A 8 5.75 4.19 -0.88
C ALA A 8 6.56 2.88 -0.86
N TRP A 9 6.28 1.95 -1.77
CA TRP A 9 7.04 0.71 -1.90
C TRP A 9 8.53 0.95 -2.20
N VAL A 10 8.85 1.90 -3.08
CA VAL A 10 10.24 2.25 -3.40
C VAL A 10 10.98 2.80 -2.17
N ILE A 11 10.33 3.65 -1.36
CA ILE A 11 10.93 4.21 -0.14
C ILE A 11 11.19 3.10 0.88
N ILE A 12 10.22 2.21 1.09
CA ILE A 12 10.33 1.10 2.06
C ILE A 12 11.47 0.16 1.68
N ILE A 13 11.52 -0.27 0.41
CA ILE A 13 12.58 -1.14 -0.11
C ILE A 13 13.93 -0.42 -0.05
N GLY A 14 13.97 0.88 -0.38
CA GLY A 14 15.19 1.70 -0.32
C GLY A 14 15.79 1.76 1.08
N ILE A 15 14.97 1.99 2.11
CA ILE A 15 15.43 2.04 3.51
C ILE A 15 15.95 0.67 3.95
N PHE A 16 15.24 -0.40 3.60
CA PHE A 16 15.66 -1.77 3.92
C PHE A 16 16.98 -2.15 3.23
N ALA A 17 17.10 -1.83 1.94
CA ALA A 17 18.30 -2.05 1.14
C ALA A 17 19.49 -1.24 1.66
N GLN A 18 19.28 -0.01 2.11
CA GLN A 18 20.32 0.82 2.69
C GLN A 18 20.86 0.23 4.01
N GLY A 19 19.99 -0.31 4.86
CA GLY A 19 20.41 -1.03 6.08
C GLY A 19 21.28 -2.25 5.78
N LEU A 20 20.91 -3.05 4.77
CA LEU A 20 21.71 -4.18 4.30
C LEU A 20 23.04 -3.75 3.68
N TYR A 21 23.02 -2.70 2.86
CA TYR A 21 24.21 -2.15 2.21
C TYR A 21 25.25 -1.68 3.24
N MET A 22 24.83 -0.97 4.29
CA MET A 22 25.74 -0.55 5.37
C MET A 22 26.43 -1.76 6.03
N ARG A 23 25.68 -2.84 6.29
CA ARG A 23 26.22 -4.05 6.90
C ARG A 23 27.19 -4.79 5.99
N TYR A 24 26.85 -4.90 4.70
CA TYR A 24 27.75 -5.48 3.69
C TYR A 24 29.02 -4.65 3.53
N TRP A 25 28.90 -3.33 3.48
CA TRP A 25 30.02 -2.43 3.27
C TRP A 25 31.04 -2.46 4.41
N VAL A 26 30.57 -2.51 5.67
CA VAL A 26 31.46 -2.73 6.83
C VAL A 26 32.14 -4.09 6.74
N GLY A 27 31.42 -5.15 6.37
CA GLY A 27 32.00 -6.49 6.15
C GLY A 27 33.07 -6.50 5.06
N LYS A 28 32.81 -5.80 3.95
CA LYS A 28 33.74 -5.64 2.82
C LYS A 28 35.01 -4.89 3.24
N ARG A 29 34.89 -3.78 3.97
CA ARG A 29 36.06 -3.04 4.50
C ARG A 29 36.90 -3.91 5.43
N ARG A 30 36.26 -4.66 6.34
CA ARG A 30 36.94 -5.59 7.24
C ARG A 30 37.67 -6.71 6.52
N PHE A 31 37.12 -7.21 5.42
CA PHE A 31 37.76 -8.21 4.58
C PHE A 31 38.96 -7.63 3.82
N LEU A 32 38.79 -6.45 3.21
CA LEU A 32 39.84 -5.78 2.44
C LEU A 32 41.05 -5.32 3.28
N ARG A 33 40.89 -5.15 4.60
CA ARG A 33 42.01 -4.86 5.52
C ARG A 33 42.80 -6.10 5.97
N ARG A 34 42.29 -7.31 5.75
CA ARG A 34 42.96 -8.55 6.18
C ARG A 34 43.95 -8.96 5.09
N GLY A 35 45.24 -9.03 5.45
CA GLY A 35 46.28 -9.56 4.57
C GLY A 35 46.21 -11.09 4.41
N PRO A 36 47.13 -11.69 3.64
CA PRO A 36 47.25 -13.14 3.55
C PRO A 36 47.44 -13.73 4.95
N GLY A 37 46.50 -14.57 5.39
CA GLY A 37 46.47 -15.15 6.75
C GLY A 37 45.59 -14.42 7.76
N GLY A 38 44.84 -13.38 7.38
CA GLY A 38 43.89 -12.72 8.29
C GLY A 38 44.51 -11.66 9.22
N LEU A 39 45.81 -11.41 9.10
CA LEU A 39 46.52 -10.38 9.87
C LEU A 39 46.05 -8.98 9.46
N GLN A 40 45.64 -8.17 10.45
CA GLN A 40 45.36 -6.76 10.27
C GLN A 40 46.68 -5.97 10.36
N HIS A 41 47.16 -5.47 9.22
CA HIS A 41 48.26 -4.52 9.20
C HIS A 41 47.70 -3.10 9.28
N PHE A 42 47.73 -2.51 10.48
CA PHE A 42 47.47 -1.08 10.65
C PHE A 42 48.79 -0.31 10.54
N SER A 43 48.83 0.70 9.66
CA SER A 43 49.99 1.58 9.52
C SER A 43 50.15 2.57 10.69
N SER A 44 49.09 2.77 11.48
CA SER A 44 49.09 3.60 12.68
C SER A 44 47.98 3.16 13.63
N TYR A 45 48.31 3.08 14.93
CA TYR A 45 47.39 2.69 16.00
C TYR A 45 46.13 3.57 16.05
N GLY A 46 46.28 4.88 15.88
CA GLY A 46 45.16 5.84 15.94
C GLY A 46 44.16 5.70 14.78
N LYS A 47 44.66 5.43 13.56
CA LYS A 47 43.79 5.16 12.39
C LYS A 47 43.00 3.87 12.56
N GLY A 48 43.65 2.81 13.08
CA GLY A 48 42.99 1.54 13.34
C GLY A 48 41.86 1.64 14.37
N LEU A 49 42.07 2.41 15.44
CA LEU A 49 41.03 2.68 16.44
C LEU A 49 39.84 3.44 15.84
N PHE A 50 40.09 4.50 15.07
CA PHE A 50 39.04 5.31 14.47
C PHE A 50 38.19 4.50 13.48
N ASP A 51 38.82 3.75 12.56
CA ASP A 51 38.10 2.93 11.59
C ASP A 51 37.27 1.84 12.30
N THR A 52 37.81 1.22 13.34
CA THR A 52 37.12 0.17 14.10
C THR A 52 35.94 0.75 14.89
N ALA A 53 36.08 1.95 15.47
CA ALA A 53 35.02 2.65 16.18
C ALA A 53 33.87 3.04 15.23
N VAL A 54 34.19 3.59 14.05
CA VAL A 54 33.19 3.93 13.02
C VAL A 54 32.49 2.69 12.49
N GLU A 55 33.20 1.58 12.25
CA GLU A 55 32.59 0.32 11.86
C GLU A 55 31.63 -0.24 12.91
N GLY A 56 31.99 -0.11 14.20
CA GLY A 56 31.13 -0.46 15.32
C GLY A 56 29.86 0.39 15.33
N LEU A 57 30.00 1.71 15.23
CA LEU A 57 28.87 2.64 15.19
C LEU A 57 27.94 2.37 14.01
N VAL A 58 28.47 2.13 12.80
CA VAL A 58 27.67 1.81 11.61
C VAL A 58 26.95 0.46 11.76
N MET A 59 27.58 -0.54 12.38
CA MET A 59 26.90 -1.79 12.71
C MET A 59 25.75 -1.58 13.68
N TRP A 60 25.96 -0.79 14.74
CA TRP A 60 24.91 -0.47 15.70
C TRP A 60 23.78 0.35 15.08
N LEU A 61 24.08 1.32 14.21
CA LEU A 61 23.07 2.08 13.46
C LEU A 61 22.30 1.24 12.44
N SER A 62 22.91 0.17 11.90
CA SER A 62 22.23 -0.69 10.92
C SER A 62 21.04 -1.45 11.51
N ILE A 63 21.08 -1.76 12.80
CA ILE A 63 20.04 -2.51 13.51
C ILE A 63 18.69 -1.76 13.53
N PRO A 64 18.61 -0.51 14.04
CA PRO A 64 17.35 0.23 14.05
C PRO A 64 16.86 0.54 12.63
N VAL A 65 17.76 0.77 11.66
CA VAL A 65 17.35 1.01 10.26
C VAL A 65 16.65 -0.19 9.65
N ILE A 66 17.18 -1.41 9.87
CA ILE A 66 16.55 -2.65 9.41
C ILE A 66 15.21 -2.89 10.13
N LEU A 67 15.17 -2.65 11.45
CA LEU A 67 13.95 -2.77 12.24
C LEU A 67 12.85 -1.82 11.75
N ILE A 68 13.16 -0.55 11.51
CA ILE A 68 12.19 0.45 11.03
C ILE A 68 11.67 0.04 9.65
N GLY A 69 12.54 -0.41 8.74
CA GLY A 69 12.13 -0.90 7.43
C GLY A 69 11.15 -2.07 7.52
N MET A 70 11.43 -3.03 8.41
CA MET A 70 10.57 -4.21 8.61
C MET A 70 9.23 -3.85 9.27
N PHE A 71 9.23 -2.98 10.29
CA PHE A 71 8.01 -2.52 10.96
C PHE A 71 7.12 -1.67 10.04
N SER A 72 7.71 -0.90 9.13
CA SER A 72 6.94 -0.09 8.18
C SER A 72 6.07 -0.95 7.26
N ILE A 73 6.59 -2.09 6.79
CA ILE A 73 5.82 -3.06 5.99
C ILE A 73 4.64 -3.60 6.81
N PHE A 74 4.91 -3.99 8.06
CA PHE A 74 3.88 -4.54 8.95
C PHE A 74 2.74 -3.53 9.18
N ILE A 75 3.08 -2.27 9.47
CA ILE A 75 2.10 -1.20 9.66
C ILE A 75 1.28 -0.98 8.39
N TRP A 76 1.94 -0.92 7.22
CA TRP A 76 1.23 -0.67 5.97
C TRP A 76 0.27 -1.81 5.61
N VAL A 77 0.70 -3.06 5.77
CA VAL A 77 -0.11 -4.25 5.44
C VAL A 77 -1.26 -4.45 6.42
N VAL A 78 -1.02 -4.27 7.72
CA VAL A 78 -2.00 -4.60 8.77
C VAL A 78 -2.90 -3.41 9.08
N LEU A 79 -2.35 -2.21 9.29
CA LEU A 79 -3.13 -1.07 9.77
C LEU A 79 -3.76 -0.27 8.62
N PHE A 80 -3.04 -0.11 7.51
CA PHE A 80 -3.48 0.82 6.45
C PHE A 80 -4.49 0.20 5.48
N ARG A 81 -4.46 -1.13 5.31
CA ARG A 81 -5.33 -1.85 4.37
C ARG A 81 -6.81 -1.76 4.75
N ASP A 82 -7.12 -1.75 6.04
CA ASP A 82 -8.49 -1.83 6.54
C ASP A 82 -9.16 -0.45 6.53
N SER A 83 -8.41 0.63 6.83
CA SER A 83 -8.93 2.00 6.81
C SER A 83 -9.41 2.46 5.44
N ILE A 84 -8.75 2.00 4.37
CA ILE A 84 -9.12 2.33 2.98
C ILE A 84 -10.43 1.64 2.58
N LYS A 85 -10.60 0.37 2.96
CA LYS A 85 -11.79 -0.43 2.62
C LYS A 85 -13.03 0.11 3.29
N ASP A 86 -12.94 0.39 4.59
CA ASP A 86 -14.04 0.96 5.36
C ASP A 86 -14.49 2.32 4.80
N ALA A 87 -13.55 3.14 4.34
CA ALA A 87 -13.86 4.42 3.71
C ALA A 87 -14.54 4.24 2.34
N LEU A 88 -14.18 3.20 1.58
CA LEU A 88 -14.80 2.88 0.30
C LEU A 88 -16.23 2.37 0.48
N GLU A 89 -16.45 1.43 1.39
CA GLU A 89 -17.77 0.83 1.65
C GLU A 89 -18.78 1.85 2.16
N ARG A 90 -18.33 2.80 3.01
CA ARG A 90 -19.17 3.93 3.44
C ARG A 90 -19.57 4.83 2.28
N LYS A 91 -18.66 5.08 1.34
CA LYS A 91 -18.95 5.86 0.13
C LYS A 91 -19.95 5.13 -0.77
N ALA A 92 -19.73 3.84 -1.04
CA ALA A 92 -20.64 3.02 -1.84
C ALA A 92 -22.05 2.90 -1.19
N LYS A 93 -22.13 2.71 0.13
CA LYS A 93 -23.41 2.66 0.86
C LYS A 93 -24.14 4.00 0.87
N LYS A 94 -23.39 5.11 0.88
CA LYS A 94 -23.96 6.45 0.80
C LYS A 94 -24.49 6.75 -0.61
N GLU A 95 -23.72 6.42 -1.64
CA GLU A 95 -24.12 6.56 -3.05
C GLU A 95 -25.34 5.70 -3.38
N ASN A 96 -25.37 4.44 -2.96
CA ASN A 96 -26.53 3.58 -3.13
C ASN A 96 -27.77 4.08 -2.36
N ASN A 97 -27.61 4.62 -1.15
CA ASN A 97 -28.72 5.30 -0.44
C ASN A 97 -29.18 6.62 -1.12
N LEU A 98 -28.31 7.27 -1.88
CA LEU A 98 -28.64 8.48 -2.64
C LEU A 98 -29.36 8.14 -3.95
N GLU A 99 -29.03 7.02 -4.57
CA GLU A 99 -29.75 6.47 -5.73
C GLU A 99 -31.15 5.95 -5.35
N VAL A 100 -31.27 5.32 -4.18
CA VAL A 100 -32.56 4.85 -3.62
C VAL A 100 -33.41 6.00 -3.07
N ARG A 101 -32.84 7.18 -2.84
CA ARG A 101 -33.62 8.39 -2.55
C ARG A 101 -34.22 8.89 -3.87
N PRO A 102 -35.54 8.80 -4.10
CA PRO A 102 -36.14 9.50 -5.23
C PRO A 102 -35.80 10.98 -5.09
N THR A 103 -35.23 11.57 -6.13
CA THR A 103 -34.88 12.98 -6.20
C THR A 103 -36.13 13.85 -6.09
N SER A 104 -36.61 14.07 -4.87
CA SER A 104 -37.74 14.95 -4.55
C SER A 104 -37.38 16.45 -4.60
N SER A 105 -36.28 16.81 -5.25
CA SER A 105 -35.84 18.19 -5.46
C SER A 105 -35.74 18.57 -6.94
N SER A 106 -36.62 18.03 -7.79
CA SER A 106 -37.12 18.77 -8.94
C SER A 106 -38.46 19.42 -8.57
N LEU A 107 -38.40 20.47 -7.76
CA LEU A 107 -39.52 21.41 -7.69
C LEU A 107 -39.44 22.28 -8.95
N GLY A 108 -40.16 21.85 -9.99
CA GLY A 108 -40.51 22.68 -11.14
C GLY A 108 -39.81 22.34 -12.46
N THR A 109 -40.34 21.33 -13.18
CA THR A 109 -40.78 21.50 -14.58
C THR A 109 -41.61 20.29 -15.02
N GLY A 110 -42.92 20.50 -15.16
CA GLY A 110 -43.79 19.78 -16.11
C GLY A 110 -44.27 18.37 -15.74
N PRO A 111 -45.56 18.04 -15.97
CA PRO A 111 -46.07 16.69 -15.78
C PRO A 111 -45.70 15.83 -17.00
N TYR A 112 -44.59 15.13 -16.92
CA TYR A 112 -44.27 14.06 -17.87
C TYR A 112 -43.95 12.80 -17.08
N LEU A 113 -45.02 12.16 -16.58
CA LEU A 113 -44.99 10.73 -16.32
C LEU A 113 -44.85 10.05 -17.68
N ILE A 114 -43.62 9.75 -18.09
CA ILE A 114 -43.41 8.82 -19.20
C ILE A 114 -43.70 7.43 -18.66
N GLU A 115 -44.98 7.11 -18.73
CA GLU A 115 -45.57 5.79 -18.66
C GLU A 115 -44.78 4.84 -19.57
N LYS A 116 -43.93 4.00 -18.97
CA LYS A 116 -43.11 2.99 -19.68
C LYS A 116 -43.95 2.01 -20.51
N ASP A 117 -45.24 1.97 -20.23
CA ASP A 117 -46.23 1.10 -20.84
C ASP A 117 -46.69 1.64 -22.21
N SER A 118 -46.45 2.92 -22.48
CA SER A 118 -46.75 3.56 -23.76
C SER A 118 -45.59 3.50 -24.77
N LEU A 119 -44.38 3.12 -24.35
CA LEU A 119 -43.19 3.20 -25.20
C LEU A 119 -42.97 1.95 -26.08
N PHE A 120 -43.62 0.81 -25.77
CA PHE A 120 -43.51 -0.42 -26.57
C PHE A 120 -44.80 -1.27 -26.50
N PRO A 121 -45.79 -1.04 -27.39
CA PRO A 121 -47.06 -1.78 -27.36
C PRO A 121 -46.95 -3.26 -27.77
N ASP A 122 -45.84 -3.70 -28.39
CA ASP A 122 -45.75 -5.01 -29.03
C ASP A 122 -44.58 -5.89 -28.54
N LEU A 123 -44.01 -5.66 -27.35
CA LEU A 123 -42.91 -6.49 -26.88
C LEU A 123 -43.41 -7.89 -26.43
N PRO A 124 -42.87 -8.99 -26.97
CA PRO A 124 -43.25 -10.33 -26.54
C PRO A 124 -42.90 -10.55 -25.07
N SER A 125 -43.80 -11.20 -24.34
CA SER A 125 -43.78 -11.49 -22.89
C SER A 125 -42.55 -12.24 -22.36
N ILE A 126 -41.60 -12.60 -23.23
CA ILE A 126 -40.37 -13.32 -22.93
C ILE A 126 -39.29 -12.39 -22.33
N LEU A 127 -39.33 -11.08 -22.61
CA LEU A 127 -38.31 -10.12 -22.14
C LEU A 127 -38.67 -9.40 -20.83
N THR A 128 -39.96 -9.40 -20.46
CA THR A 128 -40.39 -9.02 -19.11
C THR A 128 -40.18 -10.21 -18.19
N GLY A 129 -38.96 -10.33 -17.64
CA GLY A 129 -38.52 -11.40 -16.74
C GLY A 129 -39.35 -11.51 -15.46
N LYS A 130 -40.61 -11.94 -15.59
CA LYS A 130 -41.51 -12.32 -14.51
C LYS A 130 -41.41 -13.84 -14.35
N VAL A 131 -40.26 -14.31 -13.87
CA VAL A 131 -40.15 -15.66 -13.29
C VAL A 131 -40.76 -15.59 -11.89
N GLY A 132 -42.08 -15.51 -11.86
CA GLY A 132 -42.85 -15.84 -10.67
C GLY A 132 -43.32 -17.27 -10.81
N ASN A 133 -42.75 -18.18 -10.01
CA ASN A 133 -43.58 -19.19 -9.37
C ASN A 133 -42.88 -19.82 -8.16
N GLN A 134 -43.45 -19.53 -6.99
CA GLN A 134 -43.52 -20.48 -5.90
C GLN A 134 -44.62 -21.49 -6.17
N ALA A 135 -44.49 -22.66 -5.54
CA ALA A 135 -45.53 -23.65 -5.23
C ALA A 135 -46.18 -24.37 -6.42
N VAL A 136 -45.80 -25.64 -6.65
CA VAL A 136 -46.44 -26.84 -6.07
C VAL A 136 -45.39 -27.95 -6.01
#